data_AF-A0A349YPL3-F1
#
_entry.id   AF-A0A349YPL3-F1
#
_cell.length_a   1.000
_cell.length_b   1.000
_cell.length_c   1.000
_cell.angle_alpha   90.00
_cell.angle_beta   90.00
_cell.angle_gamma   90.00
#
_symmetry.space_group_name_H-M   'P 1'
#
loop_
_entity.id
_entity.type
_entity.pdbx_description
1 polymer ?
#
loop_
_entity_poly.entity_id
_entity_poly.type
_entity_poly.pdbx_seq_one_letter_code
_entity_poly.pdbx_strand_id
1 'polypeptide(L)'
;DVISIVPTTSHVKGFTMSYSKNDRSLLALQEIRNRICILLAGRAAEYLYLGEKEEKITTGCADDLQKAVQMMKHYLKTSTNGISYNHKNDNHLPPCFHDDLQTLSTELWEETVAICRENWSELSILADSLTEKKWITKDEIEMLFA
;
A
#
# COMPACT_ATOMS: atom_id res chain seq x y z
N ASP A 1 7.40 12.29 10.92
CA ASP A 1 7.31 10.86 10.60
C ASP A 1 8.70 10.25 10.55
N VAL A 2 8.82 8.96 10.89
CA VAL A 2 10.08 8.20 10.90
C VAL A 2 9.83 6.86 10.20
N ILE A 3 10.80 6.41 9.41
CA ILE A 3 10.83 5.06 8.83
C ILE A 3 11.90 4.26 9.57
N SER A 4 11.59 3.03 9.98
CA SER A 4 12.56 2.14 10.65
C SER A 4 12.40 0.69 10.22
N ILE A 5 13.53 -0.02 10.14
CA ILE A 5 13.61 -1.47 9.91
C ILE A 5 13.96 -2.26 11.19
N VAL A 6 13.90 -1.60 12.35
CA VAL A 6 14.13 -2.26 13.65
C VAL A 6 12.88 -3.09 14.00
N PRO A 7 13.03 -4.39 14.29
CA PRO A 7 11.89 -5.23 14.62
C PRO A 7 11.22 -4.72 15.90
N THR A 8 9.91 -4.52 15.83
CA THR A 8 9.10 -4.20 17.01
C THR A 8 8.73 -5.49 17.73
N THR A 9 8.56 -5.46 19.06
CA THR A 9 8.23 -6.63 19.91
C THR A 9 6.94 -7.35 19.52
N SER A 10 6.14 -6.76 18.64
CA SER A 10 4.95 -7.31 18.02
C SER A 10 5.23 -7.69 16.55
N HIS A 11 5.97 -8.78 16.28
CA HIS A 11 6.10 -9.53 15.01
C HIS A 11 6.17 -8.79 13.64
N VAL A 12 6.31 -7.46 13.59
CA VAL A 12 6.29 -6.63 12.39
C VAL A 12 7.67 -5.95 12.26
N LYS A 13 8.33 -6.19 11.12
CA LYS A 13 9.73 -5.79 10.87
C LYS A 13 9.93 -4.37 10.34
N GLY A 14 8.88 -3.70 9.88
CA GLY A 14 8.93 -2.30 9.44
C GLY A 14 7.58 -1.63 9.68
N PHE A 15 7.60 -0.39 10.17
CA PHE A 15 6.39 0.37 10.45
C PHE A 15 6.60 1.83 10.04
N THR A 16 5.62 2.39 9.32
CA THR A 16 5.55 3.82 9.02
C THR A 16 4.45 4.43 9.89
N MET A 17 4.80 5.35 10.78
CA MET A 17 3.84 6.08 11.61
C MET A 17 3.50 7.43 10.97
N SER A 18 2.29 7.55 10.42
CA SER A 18 1.77 8.84 9.95
C SER A 18 0.97 9.52 11.06
N TYR A 19 1.38 10.70 11.52
CA TYR A 19 0.55 11.51 12.41
C TYR A 19 -0.67 12.06 11.65
N SER A 20 -1.83 11.42 11.85
CA SER A 20 -3.10 11.96 11.33
C SER A 20 -3.52 13.18 12.15
N LYS A 21 -3.05 14.37 11.76
CA LYS A 21 -3.71 15.63 12.12
C LYS A 21 -4.90 15.81 11.17
N ASN A 22 -6.09 15.78 11.75
CA ASN A 22 -7.38 16.18 11.22
C ASN A 22 -8.31 15.05 10.78
N ASP A 23 -9.47 15.09 11.44
CA ASP A 23 -10.79 14.55 11.15
C ASP A 23 -11.16 14.64 9.65
N ARG A 24 -10.61 13.75 8.82
CA ARG A 24 -10.99 13.60 7.41
C ARG A 24 -11.91 12.38 7.27
N SER A 25 -13.16 12.54 7.68
CA SER A 25 -14.21 11.53 7.47
C SER A 25 -14.61 11.36 6.01
N LEU A 26 -14.19 12.27 5.12
CA LEU A 26 -14.45 12.24 3.68
C LEU A 26 -13.12 12.18 2.92
N LEU A 27 -12.93 11.11 2.15
CA LEU A 27 -11.79 10.94 1.24
C LEU A 27 -12.29 10.99 -0.20
N ALA A 28 -11.53 11.65 -1.08
CA ALA A 28 -11.77 11.52 -2.52
C ALA A 28 -11.45 10.09 -2.96
N LEU A 29 -12.16 9.58 -3.99
CA LEU A 29 -11.91 8.25 -4.55
C LEU A 29 -10.44 8.06 -4.97
N GLN A 30 -9.83 9.11 -5.55
CA GLN A 30 -8.41 9.08 -5.89
C GLN A 30 -7.50 8.94 -4.66
N GLU A 31 -7.86 9.54 -3.52
CA GLU A 31 -7.07 9.39 -2.30
C GLU A 31 -7.16 7.95 -1.75
N ILE A 32 -8.30 7.28 -1.92
CA ILE A 32 -8.44 5.85 -1.58
C ILE A 32 -7.53 5.01 -2.48
N ARG A 33 -7.51 5.26 -3.80
CA ARG A 33 -6.59 4.59 -4.74
C ARG A 33 -5.13 4.78 -4.32
N ASN A 34 -4.72 6.03 -4.09
CA ASN A 34 -3.34 6.35 -3.68
C ASN A 34 -2.95 5.62 -2.38
N ARG A 35 -3.85 5.55 -1.40
CA ARG A 35 -3.61 4.80 -0.14
C ARG A 35 -3.48 3.30 -0.37
N ILE A 36 -4.26 2.73 -1.30
CA ILE A 36 -4.10 1.33 -1.68
C ILE A 36 -2.73 1.10 -2.33
N CYS A 37 -2.29 1.97 -3.23
CA CYS A 37 -0.95 1.87 -3.83
C CYS A 37 0.16 1.91 -2.76
N ILE A 38 0.03 2.77 -1.74
CA ILE A 38 0.97 2.80 -0.61
C ILE A 38 1.02 1.45 0.14
N LEU A 39 -0.13 0.80 0.36
CA LEU A 39 -0.20 -0.51 1.00
C LEU A 39 0.42 -1.62 0.14
N LEU A 40 0.30 -1.52 -1.19
CA LEU A 40 0.89 -2.47 -2.14
C LEU A 40 2.38 -2.23 -2.37
N ALA A 41 2.90 -1.03 -2.10
CA ALA A 41 4.25 -0.61 -2.44
C ALA A 41 5.34 -1.49 -1.83
N GLY A 42 5.16 -2.00 -0.60
CA GLY A 42 6.13 -2.92 0.02
C GLY A 42 6.28 -4.22 -0.78
N ARG A 43 5.15 -4.80 -1.20
CA ARG A 43 5.12 -6.02 -2.03
C ARG A 43 5.65 -5.74 -3.44
N ALA A 44 5.33 -4.59 -4.03
CA ALA A 44 5.83 -4.19 -5.34
C ALA A 44 7.34 -3.96 -5.35
N ALA A 45 7.89 -3.30 -4.33
CA ALA A 45 9.33 -3.12 -4.16
C ALA A 45 10.06 -4.47 -4.00
N GLU A 46 9.52 -5.39 -3.20
CA GLU A 46 10.07 -6.74 -3.05
C GLU A 46 10.02 -7.52 -4.38
N TYR A 47 8.90 -7.43 -5.11
CA TYR A 47 8.74 -8.06 -6.42
C TYR A 47 9.78 -7.58 -7.43
N LEU A 48 10.00 -6.26 -7.53
CA LEU A 48 11.01 -5.67 -8.40
C LEU A 48 12.43 -6.06 -7.97
N TYR A 49 12.73 -6.02 -6.67
CA TYR A 49 14.05 -6.37 -6.13
C TYR A 49 14.44 -7.82 -6.45
N LEU A 50 13.47 -8.73 -6.39
CA LEU A 50 13.68 -10.16 -6.64
C LEU A 50 13.66 -10.55 -8.13
N GLY A 51 13.56 -9.56 -9.03
CA GLY A 51 13.56 -9.76 -10.47
C GLY A 51 12.23 -10.29 -11.00
N GLU A 52 11.11 -9.82 -10.45
CA GLU A 52 9.75 -10.06 -10.95
C GLU A 52 9.31 -11.53 -10.88
N LYS A 53 9.81 -12.26 -9.88
CA LYS A 53 9.62 -13.70 -9.70
C LYS A 53 8.68 -14.00 -8.54
N GLU A 54 7.46 -14.43 -8.86
CA GLU A 54 6.40 -14.71 -7.88
C GLU A 54 6.80 -15.75 -6.83
N GLU A 55 7.60 -16.74 -7.21
CA GLU A 55 8.05 -17.82 -6.34
C GLU A 55 9.00 -17.37 -5.23
N LYS A 56 9.60 -16.18 -5.35
CA LYS A 56 10.56 -15.65 -4.38
C LYS A 56 9.95 -14.67 -3.38
N ILE A 57 8.72 -14.21 -3.62
CA ILE A 57 8.13 -13.13 -2.84
C ILE A 57 7.73 -13.64 -1.44
N THR A 58 7.93 -12.85 -0.39
CA THR A 58 7.74 -13.29 1.00
C THR A 58 6.33 -13.04 1.53
N THR A 59 5.95 -13.68 2.62
CA THR A 59 4.66 -13.44 3.30
C THR A 59 4.68 -12.20 4.21
N GLY A 60 5.77 -11.42 4.22
CA GLY A 60 5.98 -10.31 5.15
C GLY A 60 5.00 -9.14 5.01
N CYS A 61 4.32 -9.03 3.87
CA CYS A 61 3.35 -7.96 3.59
C CYS A 61 1.88 -8.37 3.81
N ALA A 62 1.61 -9.50 4.48
CA ALA A 62 0.25 -10.05 4.61
C ALA A 62 -0.77 -9.06 5.21
N ASP A 63 -0.38 -8.33 6.25
CA ASP A 63 -1.26 -7.36 6.92
C ASP A 63 -1.63 -6.20 6.00
N ASP A 64 -0.70 -5.71 5.18
CA ASP A 64 -0.93 -4.59 4.27
C ASP A 64 -1.77 -5.01 3.07
N LEU A 65 -1.57 -6.24 2.57
CA LEU A 65 -2.47 -6.84 1.56
C LEU A 65 -3.90 -6.97 2.08
N GLN A 66 -4.09 -7.40 3.33
CA GLN A 66 -5.42 -7.50 3.93
C GLN A 66 -6.10 -6.12 4.02
N LYS A 67 -5.36 -5.09 4.45
CA LYS A 67 -5.87 -3.70 4.50
C LYS A 67 -6.19 -3.18 3.10
N ALA A 68 -5.34 -3.47 2.10
CA ALA A 68 -5.55 -3.07 0.72
C ALA A 68 -6.86 -3.64 0.18
N VAL A 69 -7.13 -4.92 0.39
CA VAL A 69 -8.39 -5.58 0.00
C VAL A 69 -9.60 -4.94 0.68
N GLN A 70 -9.50 -4.61 1.97
CA GLN A 70 -10.59 -3.92 2.68
C GLN A 70 -10.88 -2.54 2.09
N MET A 71 -9.84 -1.79 1.73
CA MET A 71 -9.97 -0.48 1.09
C MET A 71 -10.52 -0.58 -0.33
N MET A 72 -10.10 -1.57 -1.13
CA MET A 72 -10.67 -1.83 -2.46
C MET A 72 -12.16 -2.16 -2.39
N LYS A 73 -12.58 -2.99 -1.41
CA LYS A 73 -14.00 -3.26 -1.17
C LYS A 73 -14.78 -2.00 -0.80
N HIS A 74 -14.19 -1.12 0.00
CA HIS A 74 -14.79 0.17 0.33
C HIS A 74 -14.87 1.10 -0.88
N TYR A 75 -13.82 1.16 -1.70
CA TYR A 75 -13.79 1.91 -2.96
C TYR A 75 -14.93 1.48 -3.87
N LEU A 76 -15.06 0.19 -4.18
CA LEU A 76 -16.11 -0.32 -5.07
C LEU A 76 -17.53 -0.05 -4.54
N LYS A 77 -17.74 -0.15 -3.23
CA LYS A 77 -19.04 0.17 -2.61
C LYS A 77 -19.41 1.66 -2.67
N THR A 78 -18.43 2.54 -2.81
CA THR A 78 -18.60 4.00 -2.78
C THR A 78 -18.48 4.65 -4.15
N SER A 79 -17.77 4.01 -5.09
CA SER A 79 -17.56 4.51 -6.45
C SER A 79 -18.74 4.26 -7.39
N THR A 80 -19.59 3.27 -7.11
CA THR A 80 -20.80 2.99 -7.89
C THR A 80 -21.74 4.20 -7.84
N ASN A 81 -22.01 4.84 -8.98
CA ASN A 81 -22.80 6.07 -9.24
C ASN A 81 -24.01 6.37 -8.30
N GLY A 82 -23.79 6.55 -7.00
CA GLY A 82 -24.84 6.77 -5.99
C GLY A 82 -25.61 5.53 -5.52
N ILE A 83 -25.35 4.32 -6.04
CA ILE A 83 -25.95 3.09 -5.51
C ILE A 83 -24.95 2.45 -4.56
N SER A 84 -25.02 2.84 -3.29
CA SER A 84 -24.32 2.09 -2.26
C SER A 84 -24.98 0.71 -2.16
N TYR A 85 -24.24 -0.35 -2.52
CA TYR A 85 -24.63 -1.73 -2.18
C TYR A 85 -24.51 -1.89 -0.66
N ASN A 86 -25.49 -1.34 0.05
CA ASN A 86 -25.61 -1.36 1.50
C ASN A 86 -26.50 -2.55 1.90
N HIS A 87 -26.12 -3.75 1.48
CA HIS A 87 -26.74 -4.95 2.02
C HIS A 87 -26.17 -5.19 3.41
N LYS A 88 -26.84 -4.62 4.43
CA LYS A 88 -26.43 -4.70 5.84
C LYS A 88 -26.30 -6.14 6.37
N ASN A 89 -26.79 -7.14 5.63
CA ASN A 89 -26.88 -8.54 6.07
C ASN A 89 -26.27 -9.58 5.10
N ASP A 90 -25.68 -9.21 3.97
CA ASP A 90 -24.98 -10.18 3.12
C ASP A 90 -23.46 -10.02 3.23
N ASN A 91 -22.85 -10.93 3.97
CA ASN A 91 -21.40 -11.15 3.90
C ASN A 91 -20.96 -11.66 2.51
N HIS A 92 -21.92 -12.02 1.65
CA HIS A 92 -21.69 -12.41 0.27
C HIS A 92 -21.75 -11.18 -0.62
N LEU A 93 -20.57 -10.79 -1.13
CA LEU A 93 -20.51 -9.82 -2.20
C LEU A 93 -21.14 -10.45 -3.47
N PRO A 94 -21.89 -9.69 -4.28
CA PRO A 94 -22.45 -10.19 -5.53
C PRO A 94 -21.38 -10.89 -6.38
N PRO A 95 -21.72 -11.91 -7.19
CA PRO A 95 -20.74 -12.61 -8.03
C PRO A 95 -19.89 -11.65 -8.89
N CYS A 96 -20.51 -10.64 -9.51
CA CYS A 96 -19.82 -9.62 -10.31
C CYS A 96 -18.85 -8.75 -9.49
N PHE A 97 -19.04 -8.64 -8.17
CA PHE A 97 -18.13 -7.87 -7.31
C PHE A 97 -16.76 -8.52 -7.21
N HIS A 98 -16.68 -9.86 -7.31
CA HIS A 98 -15.39 -10.54 -7.31
C HIS A 98 -14.58 -10.19 -8.56
N ASP A 99 -15.25 -10.13 -9.72
CA ASP A 99 -14.63 -9.71 -10.97
C ASP A 99 -14.19 -8.25 -10.90
N ASP A 100 -15.05 -7.35 -10.41
CA ASP A 100 -14.70 -5.92 -10.22
C ASP A 100 -13.52 -5.73 -9.26
N LEU A 101 -13.49 -6.51 -8.18
CA LEU A 101 -12.39 -6.48 -7.21
C LEU A 101 -11.09 -7.01 -7.83
N GLN A 102 -11.16 -8.07 -8.63
CA GLN A 102 -10.01 -8.62 -9.34
C GLN A 102 -9.46 -7.60 -10.35
N THR A 103 -10.33 -6.99 -11.15
CA THR A 103 -9.95 -5.94 -12.12
C THR A 103 -9.29 -4.77 -11.40
N LEU A 104 -9.92 -4.23 -10.37
CA LEU A 104 -9.36 -3.12 -9.59
C LEU A 104 -8.03 -3.49 -8.94
N SER A 105 -7.90 -4.71 -8.42
CA SER A 105 -6.66 -5.19 -7.83
C SER A 105 -5.53 -5.26 -8.84
N THR A 106 -5.81 -5.73 -10.06
CA THR A 106 -4.81 -5.78 -11.15
C THR A 106 -4.39 -4.38 -11.57
N GLU A 107 -5.34 -3.47 -11.78
CA GLU A 107 -5.04 -2.07 -12.12
C GLU A 107 -4.14 -1.39 -11.08
N LEU A 108 -4.51 -1.49 -9.80
CA LEU A 108 -3.76 -0.85 -8.72
C LEU A 108 -2.38 -1.50 -8.52
N TRP A 109 -2.25 -2.80 -8.78
CA TRP A 109 -0.96 -3.48 -8.77
C TRP A 109 -0.05 -2.96 -9.87
N GLU A 110 -0.53 -2.89 -11.12
CA GLU A 110 0.23 -2.39 -12.25
C GLU A 110 0.65 -0.92 -12.05
N GLU A 111 -0.28 -0.08 -11.57
CA GLU A 111 -0.01 1.31 -11.20
C GLU A 111 1.09 1.42 -10.13
N THR A 112 1.00 0.60 -9.08
CA THR A 112 2.00 0.60 -8.00
C THR A 112 3.38 0.16 -8.50
N VAL A 113 3.44 -0.92 -9.28
CA VAL A 113 4.69 -1.42 -9.85
C VAL A 113 5.32 -0.38 -10.78
N ALA A 114 4.52 0.31 -11.59
CA ALA A 114 5.01 1.39 -12.45
C ALA A 114 5.64 2.52 -11.62
N ILE A 115 4.94 3.01 -10.58
CA ILE A 115 5.45 4.06 -9.67
C ILE A 115 6.77 3.63 -9.02
N CYS A 116 6.84 2.40 -8.48
CA CYS A 116 8.06 1.89 -7.86
C CYS A 116 9.21 1.75 -8.85
N ARG A 117 8.92 1.36 -10.09
CA ARG A 117 9.93 1.21 -11.15
C ARG A 117 10.47 2.56 -11.62
N GLU A 118 9.60 3.55 -11.78
CA GLU A 118 9.97 4.91 -12.18
C GLU A 118 10.87 5.58 -11.14
N ASN A 119 10.66 5.29 -9.85
CA ASN A 119 11.41 5.88 -8.74
C ASN A 119 12.42 4.88 -8.11
N TRP A 120 12.87 3.89 -8.88
CA TRP A 120 13.70 2.80 -8.36
C TRP A 120 15.07 3.29 -7.85
N SER A 121 15.65 4.30 -8.52
CA SER A 121 16.90 4.94 -8.10
C SER A 121 16.79 5.50 -6.68
N GLU A 122 15.74 6.28 -6.43
CA GLU A 122 15.47 6.92 -5.15
C GLU A 122 15.19 5.89 -4.06
N LEU A 123 14.39 4.86 -4.38
CA LEU A 123 14.11 3.75 -3.47
C LEU A 123 15.39 3.00 -3.07
N SER A 124 16.32 2.79 -4.01
CA SER A 124 17.57 2.10 -3.72
C SER A 124 18.46 2.89 -2.76
N ILE A 125 18.60 4.21 -2.98
CA ILE A 125 19.35 5.11 -2.09
C ILE A 125 18.77 5.11 -0.68
N LEU A 126 17.43 5.15 -0.58
CA LEU A 126 16.74 5.13 0.71
C LEU A 126 16.90 3.78 1.43
N ALA A 127 16.85 2.66 0.69
CA ALA A 127 17.06 1.32 1.24
C ALA A 127 18.50 1.12 1.75
N ASP A 128 19.49 1.61 1.02
CA ASP A 128 20.90 1.58 1.44
C ASP A 128 21.10 2.40 2.73
N SER A 129 20.53 3.61 2.77
CA SER A 129 20.56 4.49 3.95
C SER A 129 19.91 3.83 5.18
N LEU A 130 18.76 3.17 5.02
CA LEU A 130 18.09 2.44 6.09
C LEU A 130 18.88 1.21 6.52
N THR A 131 19.60 0.55 5.62
CA THR A 131 20.43 -0.61 5.95
C THR A 131 21.58 -0.22 6.88
N GLU A 132 22.18 0.95 6.65
CA GLU A 132 23.25 1.51 7.49
C GLU A 132 22.70 2.08 8.82
N LYS A 133 21.72 2.99 8.76
CA LYS A 133 21.24 3.73 9.94
C LYS A 133 20.14 3.04 10.77
N LYS A 134 19.46 2.03 10.20
CA LYS A 134 18.27 1.34 10.75
C LYS A 134 17.00 2.16 10.88
N TRP A 135 17.09 3.48 10.83
CA TRP A 135 15.98 4.41 10.82
C TRP A 135 16.37 5.71 10.12
N ILE A 136 15.38 6.43 9.62
CA ILE A 136 15.55 7.74 8.98
C ILE A 136 14.34 8.62 9.26
N THR A 137 14.58 9.90 9.50
CA THR A 137 13.52 10.90 9.73
C THR A 137 13.01 11.50 8.42
N LYS A 138 11.82 12.09 8.46
CA LYS A 138 11.27 12.84 7.32
C LYS A 138 12.24 13.93 6.82
N ASP A 139 12.83 14.71 7.73
CA ASP A 139 13.74 15.80 7.36
C ASP A 139 15.01 15.27 6.67
N GLU A 140 15.54 14.12 7.11
CA GLU A 140 16.65 13.44 6.44
C GLU A 140 16.27 12.91 5.06
N ILE A 141 15.05 12.39 4.88
CA ILE A 141 14.54 11.98 3.56
C ILE A 141 14.47 13.20 2.64
N GLU A 142 13.92 14.32 3.11
CA GLU A 142 13.83 15.56 2.32
C GLU A 142 15.23 16.04 1.91
N MET A 143 16.24 15.95 2.78
CA MET A 143 17.63 16.29 2.46
C MET A 143 18.28 15.33 1.45
N LEU A 144 17.86 14.06 1.37
CA LEU A 144 18.41 13.09 0.40
C LEU A 144 17.93 13.33 -1.02
N PHE A 145 16.78 13.99 -1.19
CA PHE A 145 16.11 14.20 -2.48
C PHE A 145 15.91 15.68 -2.84
N ALA A 146 16.53 16.60 -2.09
CA ALA A 146 16.58 18.03 -2.37
C ALA A 146 17.70 18.39 -3.37
#